data_AF-A0A364H076-F1
#
_entry.id   AF-A0A364H076-F1
#
_cell.length_a   1.000
_cell.length_b   1.000
_cell.length_c   1.000
_cell.angle_alpha   90.00
_cell.angle_beta   90.00
_cell.angle_gamma   90.00
#
_symmetry.space_group_name_H-M   'P 1'
#
loop_
_entity.id
_entity.type
_entity.pdbx_description
1 polymer ?
#
loop_
_entity_poly.entity_id
_entity_poly.type
_entity_poly.pdbx_seq_one_letter_code
_entity_poly.pdbx_strand_id
1 'polypeptide(L)'
;MQIRSASPRLNLARVVIVASYIASLLLPVAAEPPNAAGAVSWWHGYTVLALGGLAILDLQFAWLGNPLLVVALLRPSRTVSALLAGVVVFALGWHTIPTDANYETIRTFGAGYYLWIAAMVGAAALPWIDGRERQDGVAPSVAAGAAGGAAPTGTGTGTGAVAGSTARSNAARSSTRQNGWTVAATDTRIEATDGTGAMRGIALSDLGAIVIETNDQGPFASDVWWILFETNRQFACAFPQDAEGAKAAIDRLLDLPGIDHRKVVDAQTSIQNATFPIWERMASEPAAPGEAGAAA
;
A
#
# COMPACT_ATOMS: atom_id res chain seq x y z
N MET A 1 26.89 33.48 8.28
CA MET A 1 25.56 32.92 7.96
C MET A 1 24.74 32.93 9.25
N GLN A 2 23.97 34.00 9.51
CA GLN A 2 23.15 34.09 10.73
C GLN A 2 21.92 33.20 10.55
N ILE A 3 21.83 32.13 11.34
CA ILE A 3 20.63 31.29 11.43
C ILE A 3 19.59 32.13 12.18
N ARG A 4 18.61 32.71 11.47
CA ARG A 4 17.46 33.34 12.12
C ARG A 4 16.74 32.25 12.93
N SER A 5 16.81 32.35 14.24
CA SER A 5 16.00 31.56 15.17
C SER A 5 14.53 31.89 14.95
N ALA A 6 13.71 30.88 14.68
CA ALA A 6 12.26 31.02 14.54
C ALA A 6 11.65 31.65 15.80
N SER A 7 10.61 32.47 15.62
CA SER A 7 9.93 33.14 16.73
C SER A 7 9.35 32.11 17.73
N PRO A 8 9.33 32.39 19.05
CA PRO A 8 8.79 31.47 20.05
C PRO A 8 7.34 31.05 19.78
N ARG A 9 6.54 31.96 19.20
CA ARG A 9 5.14 31.70 18.79
C ARG A 9 5.06 30.70 17.63
N LEU A 10 5.95 30.79 16.66
CA LEU A 10 6.02 29.85 15.54
C LEU A 10 6.43 28.45 16.01
N ASN A 11 7.37 28.36 16.95
CA ASN A 11 7.78 27.08 17.53
C ASN A 11 6.66 26.45 18.36
N LEU A 12 5.95 27.25 19.17
CA LEU A 12 4.77 26.78 19.91
C LEU A 12 3.69 26.26 18.95
N ALA A 13 3.39 27.01 17.88
CA ALA A 13 2.42 26.58 16.87
C ALA A 13 2.81 25.24 16.24
N ARG A 14 4.08 25.06 15.86
CA ARG A 14 4.60 23.78 15.33
C ARG A 14 4.41 22.63 16.32
N VAL A 15 4.73 22.84 17.59
CA VAL A 15 4.57 21.81 18.64
C VAL A 15 3.11 21.41 18.79
N VAL A 16 2.20 22.39 18.83
CA VAL A 16 0.75 22.13 18.92
C VAL A 16 0.24 21.38 17.69
N ILE A 17 0.69 21.76 16.49
CA ILE A 17 0.31 21.07 15.24
C ILE A 17 0.79 19.62 15.26
N VAL A 18 2.04 19.37 15.66
CA VAL A 18 2.61 18.02 15.74
C VAL A 18 1.89 17.19 16.81
N ALA A 19 1.61 17.76 17.99
CA ALA A 19 0.88 17.08 19.04
C ALA A 19 -0.54 16.70 18.59
N SER A 20 -1.25 17.63 17.93
CA SER A 20 -2.58 17.39 17.36
C SER A 20 -2.53 16.31 16.27
N TYR A 21 -1.51 16.31 15.41
CA TYR A 21 -1.31 15.27 14.40
C TYR A 21 -1.06 13.91 15.04
N ILE A 22 -0.18 13.79 16.03
CA ILE A 22 0.08 12.52 16.73
C ILE A 22 -1.20 12.02 17.43
N ALA A 23 -1.91 12.91 18.13
CA ALA A 23 -3.19 12.57 18.75
C ALA A 23 -4.22 12.08 17.71
N SER A 24 -4.23 12.67 16.51
CA SER A 24 -5.11 12.25 15.43
C SER A 24 -4.89 10.81 14.97
N LEU A 25 -3.64 10.33 15.02
CA LEU A 25 -3.31 8.94 14.64
C LEU A 25 -3.72 7.93 15.72
N LEU A 26 -3.74 8.34 16.99
CA LEU A 26 -4.07 7.45 18.10
C LEU A 26 -5.58 7.36 18.34
N LEU A 27 -6.33 8.39 17.96
CA LEU A 27 -7.77 8.47 18.20
C LEU A 27 -8.60 7.86 17.07
N PRO A 28 -9.85 7.44 17.34
CA PRO A 28 -10.76 6.92 16.33
C PRO A 28 -11.04 7.92 15.22
N VAL A 29 -11.11 7.46 13.97
CA VAL A 29 -11.27 8.30 12.78
C VAL A 29 -12.59 8.10 12.05
N ALA A 30 -13.07 6.87 11.96
CA ALA A 30 -14.33 6.52 11.33
C ALA A 30 -14.96 5.34 12.06
N ALA A 31 -16.28 5.33 12.13
CA ALA A 31 -17.04 4.19 12.61
C ALA A 31 -17.59 3.41 11.41
N GLU A 32 -17.48 2.09 11.47
CA GLU A 32 -18.15 1.20 10.54
C GLU A 32 -19.66 1.18 10.81
N PRO A 33 -20.49 0.94 9.79
CA PRO A 33 -21.92 0.73 9.96
C PRO A 33 -22.18 -0.40 10.98
N PRO A 34 -23.23 -0.30 11.81
CA PRO A 34 -23.51 -1.30 12.82
C PRO A 34 -23.69 -2.68 12.18
N ASN A 35 -22.96 -3.69 12.68
CA ASN A 35 -23.11 -5.05 12.19
C ASN A 35 -24.50 -5.62 12.54
N ALA A 36 -24.84 -6.82 12.06
CA ALA A 36 -26.15 -7.45 12.32
C ALA A 36 -26.50 -7.61 13.83
N ALA A 37 -25.51 -7.50 14.72
CA ALA A 37 -25.66 -7.52 16.18
C ALA A 37 -25.74 -6.10 16.81
N GLY A 38 -25.71 -5.03 16.02
CA GLY A 38 -25.76 -3.64 16.45
C GLY A 38 -24.44 -3.10 17.02
N ALA A 39 -23.33 -3.85 16.91
CA ALA A 39 -22.02 -3.40 17.38
C ALA A 39 -21.36 -2.49 16.34
N VAL A 40 -20.75 -1.41 16.82
CA VAL A 40 -20.05 -0.41 16.02
C VAL A 40 -18.54 -0.58 16.23
N SER A 41 -17.84 -1.00 15.18
CA SER A 41 -16.37 -1.05 15.13
C SER A 41 -15.80 0.33 14.79
N TRP A 42 -14.79 0.76 15.55
CA TRP A 42 -14.10 2.03 15.32
C TRP A 42 -12.73 1.79 14.72
N TRP A 43 -12.45 2.54 13.66
CA TRP A 43 -11.17 2.51 12.99
C TRP A 43 -10.22 3.49 13.70
N HIS A 44 -9.03 3.03 14.03
CA HIS A 44 -8.01 3.87 14.64
C HIS A 44 -7.38 4.81 13.60
N GLY A 45 -7.02 6.03 14.00
CA GLY A 45 -6.52 7.05 13.08
C GLY A 45 -5.31 6.62 12.25
N TYR A 46 -4.36 5.87 12.81
CA TYR A 46 -3.16 5.46 12.10
C TYR A 46 -3.44 4.52 10.93
N THR A 47 -4.52 3.73 10.96
CA THR A 47 -4.84 2.80 9.87
C THR A 47 -5.29 3.54 8.62
N VAL A 48 -6.00 4.66 8.82
CA VAL A 48 -6.57 5.49 7.74
C VAL A 48 -5.65 6.66 7.37
N LEU A 49 -5.11 7.36 8.35
CA LEU A 49 -4.39 8.63 8.18
C LEU A 49 -2.88 8.46 8.01
N ALA A 50 -2.29 7.31 8.35
CA ALA A 50 -0.85 7.08 8.25
C ALA A 50 -0.47 5.89 7.36
N LEU A 51 -1.12 4.74 7.52
CA LEU A 51 -0.78 3.52 6.79
C LEU A 51 -1.53 3.37 5.46
N GLY A 52 -2.72 3.97 5.34
CA GLY A 52 -3.50 3.95 4.09
C GLY A 52 -3.92 2.53 3.68
N GLY A 53 -4.33 1.69 4.64
CA GLY A 53 -4.65 0.27 4.39
C GLY A 53 -5.80 0.01 3.40
N LEU A 54 -6.56 1.03 3.01
CA LEU A 54 -7.62 0.97 1.99
C LEU A 54 -7.29 1.78 0.71
N ALA A 55 -6.07 2.31 0.59
CA ALA A 55 -5.83 3.57 -0.12
C ALA A 55 -5.32 3.50 -1.56
N ILE A 56 -5.03 2.31 -2.13
CA ILE A 56 -4.54 2.25 -3.52
C ILE A 56 -5.61 2.67 -4.55
N LEU A 57 -6.90 2.66 -4.20
CA LEU A 57 -7.98 2.89 -5.16
C LEU A 57 -8.65 4.28 -5.11
N ASP A 58 -8.54 5.04 -4.02
CA ASP A 58 -9.35 6.26 -3.79
C ASP A 58 -8.56 7.59 -3.64
N LEU A 59 -7.28 7.61 -4.00
CA LEU A 59 -6.47 8.86 -4.04
C LEU A 59 -6.47 9.60 -2.69
N GLN A 60 -6.39 8.84 -1.60
CA GLN A 60 -6.72 9.27 -0.24
C GLN A 60 -5.97 10.56 0.19
N PHE A 61 -6.72 11.59 0.57
CA PHE A 61 -6.24 12.93 0.95
C PHE A 61 -5.07 12.94 1.96
N ALA A 62 -4.98 11.93 2.83
CA ALA A 62 -3.93 11.82 3.83
C ALA A 62 -2.53 11.59 3.20
N TRP A 63 -2.45 10.86 2.09
CA TRP A 63 -1.20 10.66 1.35
C TRP A 63 -0.66 11.94 0.72
N LEU A 64 -1.55 12.86 0.34
CA LEU A 64 -1.16 14.19 -0.13
C LEU A 64 -0.87 15.13 1.06
N GLY A 65 -1.71 15.07 2.09
CA GLY A 65 -1.65 15.93 3.27
C GLY A 65 -0.41 15.74 4.13
N ASN A 66 0.01 14.50 4.39
CA ASN A 66 1.11 14.23 5.33
C ASN A 66 2.48 14.74 4.81
N PRO A 67 2.87 14.49 3.54
CA PRO A 67 4.09 15.09 2.99
C PRO A 67 4.02 16.62 2.98
N LEU A 68 2.87 17.20 2.61
CA LEU A 68 2.66 18.65 2.63
C LEU A 68 2.75 19.23 4.04
N LEU A 69 2.26 18.53 5.06
CA LEU A 69 2.38 18.91 6.46
C LEU A 69 3.84 18.99 6.89
N VAL A 70 4.65 17.99 6.55
CA VAL A 70 6.09 17.99 6.83
C VAL A 70 6.77 19.16 6.14
N VAL A 71 6.47 19.40 4.86
CA VAL A 71 7.01 20.55 4.12
C VAL A 71 6.58 21.87 4.76
N ALA A 72 5.32 22.01 5.19
CA ALA A 72 4.81 23.21 5.84
C ALA A 72 5.49 23.50 7.19
N LEU A 73 5.76 22.45 7.98
CA LEU A 73 6.47 22.56 9.25
C LEU A 73 7.92 23.02 9.04
N LEU A 74 8.60 22.49 8.02
CA LEU A 74 10.01 22.81 7.71
C LEU A 74 10.17 24.17 7.01
N ARG A 75 9.36 24.41 5.97
CA ARG A 75 9.40 25.60 5.10
C ARG A 75 7.98 26.08 4.80
N PRO A 76 7.37 26.86 5.72
CA PRO A 76 6.04 27.40 5.50
C PRO A 76 6.05 28.34 4.29
N SER A 77 5.13 28.12 3.34
CA SER A 77 4.98 28.95 2.15
C SER A 77 3.51 29.05 1.75
N ARG A 78 3.13 30.15 1.08
CA ARG A 78 1.73 30.35 0.64
C ARG A 78 1.25 29.27 -0.33
N THR A 79 2.16 28.75 -1.17
CA THR A 79 1.85 27.64 -2.09
C THR A 79 1.51 26.37 -1.32
N VAL A 80 2.33 26.00 -0.33
CA VAL A 80 2.07 24.82 0.51
C VAL A 80 0.77 24.99 1.31
N SER A 81 0.48 26.20 1.81
CA SER A 81 -0.80 26.50 2.48
C SER A 81 -2.01 26.34 1.55
N ALA A 82 -1.91 26.76 0.29
CA ALA A 82 -2.99 26.58 -0.69
C ALA A 82 -3.21 25.09 -1.01
N LEU A 83 -2.14 24.31 -1.14
CA LEU A 83 -2.22 22.87 -1.35
C LEU A 83 -2.82 22.15 -0.13
N LEU A 84 -2.43 22.53 1.09
CA LEU A 84 -3.03 22.02 2.32
C LEU A 84 -4.52 22.38 2.44
N ALA A 85 -4.93 23.57 2.02
CA ALA A 85 -6.35 23.94 1.97
C ALA A 85 -7.12 23.06 0.98
N GLY A 86 -6.54 22.77 -0.20
CA GLY A 86 -7.10 21.82 -1.15
C GLY A 86 -7.24 20.41 -0.57
N VAL A 87 -6.24 19.95 0.18
CA VAL A 87 -6.29 18.67 0.92
C VAL A 87 -7.42 18.66 1.95
N VAL A 88 -7.62 19.75 2.70
CA VAL A 88 -8.71 19.84 3.69
C VAL A 88 -10.08 19.81 3.01
N VAL A 89 -10.26 20.54 1.90
CA VAL A 89 -11.51 20.50 1.12
C VAL A 89 -11.78 19.10 0.59
N PHE A 90 -10.74 18.44 0.07
CA PHE A 90 -10.86 17.09 -0.44
C PHE A 90 -11.17 16.07 0.67
N ALA A 91 -10.55 16.22 1.85
CA ALA A 91 -10.90 15.42 3.04
C ALA A 91 -12.37 15.61 3.42
N LEU A 92 -12.85 16.86 3.50
CA LEU A 92 -14.25 17.15 3.81
C LEU A 92 -15.25 16.56 2.80
N GLY A 93 -14.84 16.36 1.54
CA GLY A 93 -15.65 15.70 0.51
C GLY A 93 -15.63 14.17 0.57
N TRP A 94 -14.77 13.58 1.41
CA TRP A 94 -14.64 12.14 1.54
C TRP A 94 -15.73 11.56 2.44
N HIS A 95 -16.62 10.76 1.86
CA HIS A 95 -17.77 10.18 2.56
C HIS A 95 -18.02 8.71 2.22
N THR A 96 -17.09 8.01 1.57
CA THR A 96 -17.29 6.61 1.12
C THR A 96 -16.23 5.68 1.68
N ILE A 97 -16.65 4.53 2.21
CA ILE A 97 -15.78 3.40 2.56
C ILE A 97 -16.12 2.24 1.62
N PRO A 98 -15.12 1.63 0.95
CA PRO A 98 -15.33 0.36 0.28
C PRO A 98 -15.59 -0.73 1.33
N THR A 99 -16.79 -1.32 1.28
CA THR A 99 -17.15 -2.51 2.05
C THR A 99 -17.32 -3.68 1.07
N ASP A 100 -17.27 -4.90 1.57
CA ASP A 100 -17.06 -6.20 0.91
C ASP A 100 -17.92 -6.49 -0.34
N ALA A 101 -18.97 -5.71 -0.58
CA ALA A 101 -19.81 -5.80 -1.77
C ALA A 101 -20.32 -4.46 -2.34
N ASN A 102 -20.10 -3.31 -1.67
CA ASN A 102 -20.62 -1.99 -2.07
C ASN A 102 -19.83 -0.82 -1.43
N TYR A 103 -19.94 0.38 -2.01
CA TYR A 103 -19.49 1.62 -1.37
C TYR A 103 -20.52 2.04 -0.33
N GLU A 104 -20.19 1.97 0.97
CA GLU A 104 -21.04 2.47 2.03
C GLU A 104 -20.66 3.89 2.45
N THR A 105 -21.67 4.72 2.76
CA THR A 105 -21.45 6.11 3.13
C THR A 105 -21.08 6.23 4.62
N ILE A 106 -19.94 6.86 4.91
CA ILE A 106 -19.51 7.17 6.28
C ILE A 106 -20.49 8.17 6.88
N ARG A 107 -21.25 7.74 7.89
CA ARG A 107 -22.18 8.62 8.62
C ARG A 107 -21.57 9.24 9.87
N THR A 108 -20.48 8.67 10.39
CA THR A 108 -19.90 9.08 11.67
C THR A 108 -18.38 9.14 11.62
N PHE A 109 -17.83 10.34 11.80
CA PHE A 109 -16.40 10.58 11.92
C PHE A 109 -16.00 10.69 13.40
N GLY A 110 -14.82 10.16 13.73
CA GLY A 110 -14.25 10.19 15.07
C GLY A 110 -13.38 11.42 15.34
N ALA A 111 -12.99 11.61 16.61
CA ALA A 111 -12.18 12.75 17.04
C ALA A 111 -10.82 12.84 16.33
N GLY A 112 -10.23 11.70 15.94
CA GLY A 112 -8.97 11.65 15.20
C GLY A 112 -9.07 12.33 13.84
N TYR A 113 -10.20 12.19 13.15
CA TYR A 113 -10.43 12.84 11.86
C TYR A 113 -10.40 14.37 11.97
N TYR A 114 -11.12 14.92 12.95
CA TYR A 114 -11.17 16.37 13.16
C TYR A 114 -9.84 16.95 13.65
N LEU A 115 -9.10 16.21 14.48
CA LEU A 115 -7.76 16.62 14.92
C LEU A 115 -6.76 16.65 13.76
N TRP A 116 -6.89 15.70 12.82
CA TRP A 116 -6.07 15.69 11.61
C TRP A 116 -6.37 16.91 10.73
N ILE A 117 -7.67 17.22 10.49
CA ILE A 117 -8.08 18.44 9.76
C ILE A 117 -7.53 19.69 10.47
N ALA A 118 -7.67 19.77 11.78
CA ALA A 118 -7.17 20.90 12.56
C ALA A 118 -5.65 21.07 12.44
N ALA A 119 -4.89 19.96 12.40
CA ALA A 119 -3.45 19.99 12.16
C ALA A 119 -3.12 20.53 10.75
N MET A 120 -3.85 20.12 9.72
CA MET A 120 -3.66 20.60 8.34
C MET A 120 -4.00 22.08 8.19
N VAL A 121 -5.11 22.54 8.78
CA VAL A 121 -5.48 23.97 8.81
C VAL A 121 -4.46 24.78 9.60
N GLY A 122 -4.01 24.28 10.76
CA GLY A 122 -2.98 24.93 11.57
C GLY A 122 -1.65 25.07 10.83
N ALA A 123 -1.24 24.02 10.10
CA ALA A 123 -0.05 24.05 9.26
C ALA A 123 -0.19 25.02 8.08
N ALA A 124 -1.37 25.05 7.44
CA ALA A 124 -1.66 26.02 6.41
C ALA A 124 -1.55 27.46 6.95
N ALA A 125 -1.92 27.73 8.21
CA ALA A 125 -1.84 29.06 8.80
C ALA A 125 -0.41 29.51 9.19
N LEU A 126 0.60 28.63 9.19
CA LEU A 126 1.97 28.94 9.65
C LEU A 126 2.61 30.19 9.00
N PRO A 127 2.49 30.44 7.67
CA PRO A 127 3.06 31.65 7.05
C PRO A 127 2.51 32.97 7.59
N TRP A 128 1.33 32.96 8.20
CA TRP A 128 0.68 34.15 8.77
C TRP A 128 0.97 34.35 10.26
N ILE A 129 1.47 33.32 10.94
CA ILE A 129 1.82 33.38 12.38
C ILE A 129 3.15 34.13 12.58
N ASP A 130 4.07 34.05 11.61
CA ASP A 130 5.37 34.75 11.63
C ASP A 130 5.26 36.21 11.11
N GLY A 131 4.23 36.52 10.31
CA GLY A 131 4.12 37.77 9.54
C GLY A 131 3.61 39.01 10.28
N ARG A 132 3.24 38.93 11.57
CA ARG A 132 2.65 40.06 12.30
C ARG A 132 3.66 40.97 13.02
N GLU A 133 4.96 40.71 12.89
CA GLU A 133 6.03 41.54 13.49
C GLU A 133 6.47 42.71 12.58
N ARG A 134 5.87 42.86 11.38
CA ARG A 134 6.30 43.84 10.38
C ARG A 134 5.49 45.14 10.31
N GLN A 135 4.56 45.39 11.23
CA GLN A 135 3.72 46.61 11.21
C GLN A 135 3.84 47.54 12.44
N ASP A 136 4.52 47.14 13.52
CA ASP A 136 4.61 48.01 14.73
C ASP A 136 5.92 48.80 14.83
N GLY A 137 6.72 48.87 13.77
CA GLY A 137 7.93 49.68 13.78
C GLY A 137 8.47 49.94 12.38
N VAL A 138 8.22 51.13 11.88
CA VAL A 138 9.12 51.99 11.08
C VAL A 138 8.23 52.99 10.30
N ALA A 139 8.17 54.21 10.82
CA ALA A 139 7.79 55.39 10.06
C ALA A 139 8.83 55.68 8.95
N PRO A 140 8.48 56.35 7.85
CA PRO A 140 9.34 56.44 6.68
C PRO A 140 10.45 57.46 6.89
N SER A 141 11.70 57.07 6.66
CA SER A 141 12.83 57.99 6.50
C SER A 141 13.40 57.88 5.09
N VAL A 142 13.24 58.97 4.36
CA VAL A 142 13.83 59.26 3.05
C VAL A 142 15.34 59.52 3.20
N ALA A 143 16.15 58.96 2.29
CA ALA A 143 17.41 59.49 1.71
C ALA A 143 18.21 58.31 1.13
N ALA A 144 18.41 58.15 -0.19
CA ALA A 144 19.27 58.91 -1.11
C ALA A 144 20.76 58.51 -1.05
N GLY A 145 21.34 58.20 -2.22
CA GLY A 145 22.77 58.01 -2.48
C GLY A 145 23.11 56.59 -2.96
N ALA A 146 23.20 56.34 -4.28
CA ALA A 146 24.44 56.37 -5.09
C ALA A 146 25.42 55.23 -4.75
N ALA A 147 26.20 54.62 -5.66
CA ALA A 147 26.27 54.46 -7.10
C ALA A 147 27.41 53.44 -7.33
N GLY A 148 27.42 52.77 -8.48
CA GLY A 148 28.55 51.96 -8.98
C GLY A 148 28.40 50.47 -8.69
N GLY A 149 28.54 49.55 -9.64
CA GLY A 149 29.00 49.60 -11.02
C GLY A 149 29.36 48.15 -11.36
N ALA A 150 28.66 47.53 -12.30
CA ALA A 150 28.89 46.14 -12.65
C ALA A 150 28.81 45.94 -14.17
N ALA A 151 29.70 45.06 -14.65
CA ALA A 151 29.94 44.56 -16.02
C ALA A 151 31.26 45.09 -16.62
N PRO A 152 32.05 44.26 -17.33
CA PRO A 152 31.53 43.26 -18.28
C PRO A 152 32.13 41.83 -18.23
N THR A 153 31.26 40.91 -18.62
CA THR A 153 31.38 39.86 -19.65
C THR A 153 32.76 39.23 -19.94
N GLY A 154 32.81 37.91 -19.80
CA GLY A 154 33.83 37.05 -20.41
C GLY A 154 33.23 35.69 -20.79
N THR A 155 32.94 35.52 -22.06
CA THR A 155 32.57 34.26 -22.73
C THR A 155 33.83 33.45 -23.05
N GLY A 156 33.79 32.14 -22.79
CA GLY A 156 34.82 31.20 -23.24
C GLY A 156 34.23 29.80 -23.40
N THR A 157 33.90 29.44 -24.64
CA THR A 157 33.56 28.09 -25.10
C THR A 157 34.86 27.30 -25.35
N GLY A 158 34.91 26.04 -24.91
CA GLY A 158 35.99 25.10 -25.19
C GLY A 158 35.47 23.67 -25.14
N THR A 159 35.54 23.00 -26.29
CA THR A 159 34.99 21.67 -26.61
C THR A 159 36.06 20.58 -26.44
N GLY A 160 35.63 19.36 -26.11
CA GLY A 160 36.37 18.09 -26.32
C GLY A 160 36.50 17.25 -25.05
N ALA A 161 36.49 15.92 -25.05
CA ALA A 161 36.17 14.87 -26.02
C ALA A 161 36.17 13.54 -25.23
N VAL A 162 35.21 12.66 -25.55
CA VAL A 162 35.30 11.18 -25.67
C VAL A 162 36.05 10.33 -24.63
N ALA A 163 35.31 9.41 -23.99
CA ALA A 163 35.57 7.95 -23.84
C ALA A 163 34.74 7.45 -22.63
N GLY A 164 33.84 6.47 -22.74
CA GLY A 164 34.08 5.12 -23.25
C GLY A 164 34.47 4.19 -22.09
N SER A 165 33.49 3.61 -21.39
CA SER A 165 33.73 2.43 -20.54
C SER A 165 32.54 1.47 -20.62
N THR A 166 32.85 0.33 -21.19
CA THR A 166 32.03 -0.84 -21.47
C THR A 166 31.76 -1.65 -20.21
N ALA A 167 30.52 -2.14 -20.13
CA ALA A 167 30.11 -3.47 -19.68
C ALA A 167 30.72 -4.06 -18.38
N ARG A 168 29.87 -4.21 -17.37
CA ARG A 168 29.80 -5.46 -16.59
C ARG A 168 28.42 -5.63 -15.95
N SER A 169 27.64 -6.55 -16.53
CA SER A 169 26.83 -7.55 -15.84
C SER A 169 26.27 -7.18 -14.45
N ASN A 170 24.98 -6.84 -14.41
CA ASN A 170 24.11 -7.12 -13.26
C ASN A 170 22.67 -7.36 -13.77
N ALA A 171 22.54 -8.30 -14.71
CA ALA A 171 21.33 -9.12 -14.74
C ALA A 171 21.48 -10.16 -13.61
N ALA A 172 20.39 -10.46 -12.91
CA ALA A 172 20.30 -11.39 -11.78
C ALA A 172 20.90 -10.93 -10.45
N ARG A 173 20.27 -9.93 -9.83
CA ARG A 173 19.87 -10.07 -8.43
C ARG A 173 18.39 -9.75 -8.35
N SER A 174 17.61 -10.75 -8.75
CA SER A 174 16.21 -10.90 -8.40
C SER A 174 16.05 -10.57 -6.91
N SER A 175 15.02 -9.81 -6.61
CA SER A 175 14.62 -9.37 -5.27
C SER A 175 14.11 -10.52 -4.38
N THR A 176 14.48 -11.77 -4.64
CA THR A 176 14.08 -12.93 -3.84
C THR A 176 14.99 -13.05 -2.64
N ARG A 177 14.43 -12.79 -1.45
CA ARG A 177 14.75 -13.49 -0.19
C ARG A 177 13.91 -12.87 0.93
N GLN A 178 12.65 -13.27 1.03
CA GLN A 178 11.90 -13.04 2.28
C GLN A 178 11.49 -14.34 2.96
N ASN A 179 11.35 -15.47 2.25
CA ASN A 179 10.87 -16.73 2.84
C ASN A 179 11.68 -18.00 2.47
N GLY A 180 12.58 -17.95 1.48
CA GLY A 180 13.43 -19.09 1.09
C GLY A 180 12.69 -20.23 0.39
N TRP A 181 11.41 -20.05 0.06
CA TRP A 181 10.59 -21.02 -0.66
C TRP A 181 10.82 -20.92 -2.17
N THR A 182 10.96 -22.06 -2.83
CA THR A 182 11.00 -22.17 -4.30
C THR A 182 9.94 -23.15 -4.79
N VAL A 183 9.33 -22.85 -5.93
CA VAL A 183 8.31 -23.69 -6.57
C VAL A 183 8.68 -23.88 -8.02
N ALA A 184 8.75 -25.13 -8.45
CA ALA A 184 8.95 -25.52 -9.83
C ALA A 184 7.66 -26.14 -10.38
N ALA A 185 7.21 -25.63 -11.51
CA ALA A 185 6.10 -26.20 -12.25
C ALA A 185 6.61 -26.70 -13.61
N THR A 186 6.28 -27.95 -13.93
CA THR A 186 6.46 -28.56 -15.24
C THR A 186 5.08 -28.91 -15.81
N ASP A 187 5.02 -29.41 -17.04
CA ASP A 187 3.76 -29.78 -17.70
C ASP A 187 2.96 -30.85 -16.94
N THR A 188 3.65 -31.67 -16.13
CA THR A 188 3.09 -32.85 -15.46
C THR A 188 3.20 -32.81 -13.93
N ARG A 189 3.96 -31.86 -13.34
CA ARG A 189 4.26 -31.88 -11.92
C ARG A 189 4.45 -30.48 -11.33
N ILE A 190 4.02 -30.30 -10.08
CA ILE A 190 4.36 -29.15 -9.25
C ILE A 190 5.19 -29.63 -8.06
N GLU A 191 6.33 -28.98 -7.82
CA GLU A 191 7.23 -29.24 -6.70
C GLU A 191 7.49 -27.95 -5.92
N ALA A 192 7.37 -28.02 -4.61
CA ALA A 192 7.68 -26.95 -3.68
C ALA A 192 8.83 -27.38 -2.78
N THR A 193 9.82 -26.50 -2.62
CA THR A 193 10.93 -26.67 -1.69
C THR A 193 10.85 -25.57 -0.64
N ASP A 194 10.85 -25.98 0.63
CA ASP A 194 10.82 -25.03 1.75
C ASP A 194 12.21 -24.40 2.02
N GLY A 195 12.25 -23.42 2.92
CA GLY A 195 13.50 -22.75 3.32
C GLY A 195 14.53 -23.64 4.01
N THR A 196 14.18 -24.88 4.38
CA THR A 196 15.08 -25.90 4.94
C THR A 196 15.62 -26.87 3.88
N GLY A 197 15.10 -26.79 2.64
CA GLY A 197 15.44 -27.68 1.54
C GLY A 197 14.57 -28.94 1.47
N ALA A 198 13.50 -29.05 2.28
CA ALA A 198 12.58 -30.17 2.18
C ALA A 198 11.69 -29.98 0.94
N MET A 199 11.74 -30.96 0.04
CA MET A 199 11.02 -30.93 -1.22
C MET A 199 9.77 -31.81 -1.13
N ARG A 200 8.62 -31.25 -1.53
CA ARG A 200 7.34 -31.96 -1.68
C ARG A 200 6.73 -31.59 -3.00
N GLY A 201 6.01 -32.50 -3.64
CA GLY A 201 5.40 -32.20 -4.92
C GLY A 201 4.42 -33.26 -5.35
N ILE A 202 3.56 -32.89 -6.28
CA ILE A 202 2.45 -33.69 -6.77
C ILE A 202 2.44 -33.72 -8.29
N ALA A 203 2.19 -34.90 -8.86
CA ALA A 203 1.90 -35.01 -10.27
C ALA A 203 0.50 -34.44 -10.54
N LEU A 204 0.33 -33.66 -11.61
CA LEU A 204 -0.97 -33.10 -11.98
C LEU A 204 -2.00 -34.18 -12.29
N SER A 205 -1.57 -35.41 -12.62
CA SER A 205 -2.46 -36.58 -12.75
C SER A 205 -3.10 -37.01 -11.42
N ASP A 206 -2.41 -36.76 -10.30
CA ASP A 206 -2.78 -37.25 -8.97
C ASP A 206 -3.45 -36.15 -8.14
N LEU A 207 -3.40 -34.89 -8.61
CA LEU A 207 -4.02 -33.71 -8.00
C LEU A 207 -5.53 -33.88 -7.87
N GLY A 208 -6.01 -33.97 -6.63
CA GLY A 208 -7.41 -34.19 -6.27
C GLY A 208 -8.15 -32.93 -5.86
N ALA A 209 -7.47 -31.99 -5.18
CA ALA A 209 -8.07 -30.72 -4.79
C ALA A 209 -7.02 -29.62 -4.64
N ILE A 210 -7.47 -28.38 -4.79
CA ILE A 210 -6.68 -27.16 -4.56
C ILE A 210 -7.45 -26.28 -3.59
N VAL A 211 -6.73 -25.83 -2.56
CA VAL A 211 -7.26 -24.97 -1.50
C VAL A 211 -6.33 -23.77 -1.34
N ILE A 212 -6.90 -22.57 -1.27
CA ILE A 212 -6.17 -21.38 -0.86
C ILE A 212 -6.45 -21.14 0.62
N GLU A 213 -5.41 -20.99 1.43
CA GLU A 213 -5.52 -20.60 2.84
C GLU A 213 -4.99 -19.17 3.01
N THR A 214 -5.79 -18.33 3.64
CA THR A 214 -5.38 -16.98 4.06
C THR A 214 -5.10 -16.96 5.56
N ASN A 215 -4.06 -16.26 5.99
CA ASN A 215 -3.73 -16.07 7.40
C ASN A 215 -3.30 -14.62 7.70
N ASP A 216 -3.13 -14.29 8.98
CA ASP A 216 -2.85 -12.95 9.49
C ASP A 216 -1.35 -12.69 9.73
N GLN A 217 -0.46 -13.50 9.14
CA GLN A 217 0.99 -13.41 9.36
C GLN A 217 1.68 -12.36 8.47
N GLY A 218 0.93 -11.70 7.58
CA GLY A 218 1.38 -10.54 6.83
C GLY A 218 1.70 -9.33 7.73
N PRO A 219 2.50 -8.36 7.26
CA PRO A 219 3.11 -8.25 5.93
C PRO A 219 4.53 -8.85 5.83
N PHE A 220 5.06 -9.41 6.93
CA PHE A 220 6.44 -9.90 7.00
C PHE A 220 6.58 -11.40 6.71
N ALA A 221 5.46 -12.12 6.66
CA ALA A 221 5.36 -13.49 6.19
C ALA A 221 4.18 -13.63 5.23
N SER A 222 4.22 -14.66 4.38
CA SER A 222 3.20 -14.93 3.38
C SER A 222 1.85 -15.21 4.05
N ASP A 223 0.88 -14.37 3.74
CA ASP A 223 -0.51 -14.44 4.20
C ASP A 223 -1.39 -15.29 3.30
N VAL A 224 -0.93 -15.68 2.11
CA VAL A 224 -1.67 -16.53 1.16
C VAL A 224 -0.88 -17.80 0.81
N TRP A 225 -1.49 -18.95 1.07
CA TRP A 225 -0.91 -20.28 0.88
C TRP A 225 -1.73 -21.11 -0.09
N TRP A 226 -1.05 -21.77 -1.02
CA TRP A 226 -1.64 -22.72 -1.96
C TRP A 226 -1.40 -24.13 -1.46
N ILE A 227 -2.47 -24.86 -1.17
CA ILE A 227 -2.42 -26.21 -0.60
C ILE A 227 -2.98 -27.20 -1.62
N LEU A 228 -2.18 -28.19 -1.97
CA LEU A 228 -2.49 -29.22 -2.96
C LEU A 228 -2.73 -30.56 -2.27
N PHE A 229 -3.86 -31.17 -2.58
CA PHE A 229 -4.24 -32.49 -2.09
C PHE A 229 -4.23 -33.50 -3.23
N GLU A 230 -3.84 -34.73 -2.90
CA GLU A 230 -3.98 -35.88 -3.78
C GLU A 230 -5.45 -36.29 -3.94
N THR A 231 -5.74 -37.14 -4.92
CA THR A 231 -7.08 -37.69 -5.19
C THR A 231 -7.65 -38.47 -3.99
N ASN A 232 -6.79 -39.00 -3.11
CA ASN A 232 -7.15 -39.65 -1.84
C ASN A 232 -7.38 -38.64 -0.68
N ARG A 233 -7.40 -37.33 -0.96
CA ARG A 233 -7.49 -36.22 0.01
C ARG A 233 -6.34 -36.14 1.02
N GLN A 234 -5.20 -36.77 0.74
CA GLN A 234 -3.98 -36.59 1.53
C GLN A 234 -3.27 -35.30 1.12
N PHE A 235 -2.66 -34.63 2.09
CA PHE A 235 -1.82 -33.46 1.85
C PHE A 235 -0.61 -33.85 1.01
N ALA A 236 -0.43 -33.20 -0.14
CA ALA A 236 0.68 -33.47 -1.04
C ALA A 236 1.80 -32.44 -0.86
N CYS A 237 1.48 -31.18 -1.12
CA CYS A 237 2.39 -30.06 -0.94
C CYS A 237 1.63 -28.77 -0.70
N ALA A 238 2.33 -27.79 -0.14
CA ALA A 238 1.86 -26.42 -0.05
C ALA A 238 3.02 -25.48 -0.36
N PHE A 239 2.69 -24.29 -0.84
CA PHE A 239 3.67 -23.22 -1.05
C PHE A 239 3.02 -21.86 -0.86
N PRO A 240 3.78 -20.86 -0.38
CA PRO A 240 3.27 -19.51 -0.25
C PRO A 240 3.23 -18.82 -1.62
N GLN A 241 2.28 -17.89 -1.80
CA GLN A 241 2.06 -17.19 -3.07
C GLN A 241 3.25 -16.33 -3.52
N ASP A 242 4.08 -15.85 -2.59
CA ASP A 242 5.30 -15.07 -2.83
C ASP A 242 6.57 -15.94 -2.96
N ALA A 243 6.45 -17.26 -3.04
CA ALA A 243 7.59 -18.15 -3.31
C ALA A 243 8.22 -17.88 -4.69
N GLU A 244 9.52 -18.14 -4.82
CA GLU A 244 10.21 -18.02 -6.10
C GLU A 244 9.67 -19.06 -7.09
N GLY A 245 9.16 -18.62 -8.24
CA GLY A 245 8.51 -19.50 -9.24
C GLY A 245 7.03 -19.77 -9.00
N ALA A 246 6.43 -19.25 -7.92
CA ALA A 246 5.00 -19.43 -7.60
C ALA A 246 4.08 -19.01 -8.76
N LYS A 247 4.39 -17.91 -9.45
CA LYS A 247 3.60 -17.44 -10.60
C LYS A 247 3.36 -18.52 -11.65
N ALA A 248 4.42 -19.22 -12.07
CA ALA A 248 4.30 -20.26 -13.09
C ALA A 248 3.46 -21.46 -12.61
N ALA A 249 3.57 -21.81 -11.32
CA ALA A 249 2.75 -22.85 -10.72
C ALA A 249 1.28 -22.43 -10.60
N ILE A 250 1.01 -21.20 -10.17
CA ILE A 250 -0.34 -20.65 -10.05
C ILE A 250 -1.01 -20.57 -11.42
N ASP A 251 -0.35 -20.01 -12.43
CA ASP A 251 -0.86 -19.93 -13.80
C ASP A 251 -1.27 -21.34 -14.30
N ARG A 252 -0.43 -22.36 -14.03
CA ARG A 252 -0.71 -23.75 -14.39
C ARG A 252 -1.90 -24.36 -13.65
N LEU A 253 -2.08 -24.04 -12.37
CA LEU A 253 -3.21 -24.49 -11.58
C LEU A 253 -4.51 -23.82 -12.04
N LEU A 254 -4.45 -22.54 -12.39
CA LEU A 254 -5.58 -21.76 -12.90
C LEU A 254 -6.02 -22.16 -14.31
N ASP A 255 -5.16 -22.82 -15.08
CA ASP A 255 -5.51 -23.41 -16.38
C ASP A 255 -6.30 -24.73 -16.27
N LEU A 256 -6.53 -25.26 -15.06
CA LEU A 256 -7.28 -26.50 -14.88
C LEU A 256 -8.77 -26.30 -15.21
N PRO A 257 -9.39 -27.21 -15.97
CA PRO A 257 -10.81 -27.12 -16.28
C PRO A 257 -11.64 -27.25 -15.00
N GLY A 258 -12.63 -26.38 -14.86
CA GLY A 258 -13.55 -26.38 -13.71
C GLY A 258 -13.02 -25.66 -12.48
N ILE A 259 -11.94 -24.88 -12.59
CA ILE A 259 -11.49 -24.04 -11.48
C ILE A 259 -12.48 -22.90 -11.20
N ASP A 260 -12.74 -22.68 -9.91
CA ASP A 260 -13.61 -21.61 -9.45
C ASP A 260 -12.80 -20.32 -9.30
N HIS A 261 -12.65 -19.59 -10.42
CA HIS A 261 -11.95 -18.30 -10.43
C HIS A 261 -12.59 -17.27 -9.49
N ARG A 262 -13.87 -17.39 -9.15
CA ARG A 262 -14.53 -16.48 -8.21
C ARG A 262 -13.98 -16.69 -6.81
N LYS A 263 -13.84 -17.94 -6.37
CA LYS A 263 -13.20 -18.24 -5.07
C LYS A 263 -11.72 -17.87 -5.02
N VAL A 264 -11.02 -17.89 -6.16
CA VAL A 264 -9.66 -17.35 -6.23
C VAL A 264 -9.66 -15.85 -5.93
N VAL A 265 -10.55 -15.09 -6.57
CA VAL A 265 -10.71 -13.65 -6.30
C VAL A 265 -11.09 -13.41 -4.84
N ASP A 266 -12.08 -14.14 -4.32
CA ASP A 266 -12.53 -14.03 -2.93
C ASP A 266 -11.36 -14.26 -1.95
N ALA A 267 -10.53 -15.28 -2.20
CA ALA A 267 -9.34 -15.56 -1.41
C ALA A 267 -8.31 -14.42 -1.46
N GLN A 268 -8.04 -13.85 -2.63
CA GLN A 268 -7.11 -12.72 -2.79
C GLN A 268 -7.59 -11.43 -2.11
N THR A 269 -8.89 -11.30 -1.90
CA THR A 269 -9.51 -10.13 -1.24
C THR A 269 -9.85 -10.36 0.23
N SER A 270 -9.58 -11.57 0.75
CA SER A 270 -9.92 -11.92 2.13
C SER A 270 -9.01 -11.21 3.12
N ILE A 271 -9.63 -10.59 4.14
CA ILE A 271 -8.95 -9.98 5.29
C ILE A 271 -9.04 -10.85 6.56
N GLN A 272 -9.63 -12.04 6.44
CA GLN A 272 -9.82 -13.00 7.53
C GLN A 272 -9.00 -14.27 7.29
N ASN A 273 -8.67 -14.99 8.36
CA ASN A 273 -8.08 -16.32 8.28
C ASN A 273 -9.14 -17.29 7.75
N ALA A 274 -9.00 -17.74 6.52
CA ALA A 274 -10.04 -18.49 5.81
C ALA A 274 -9.45 -19.51 4.84
N THR A 275 -10.28 -20.47 4.44
CA THR A 275 -9.89 -21.57 3.56
C THR A 275 -10.86 -21.63 2.39
N PHE A 276 -10.34 -21.55 1.18
CA PHE A 276 -11.10 -21.45 -0.06
C PHE A 276 -10.81 -22.67 -0.95
N PRO A 277 -11.67 -23.70 -0.97
CA PRO A 277 -11.54 -24.80 -1.91
C PRO A 277 -11.94 -24.33 -3.32
N ILE A 278 -10.94 -24.09 -4.17
CA ILE A 278 -11.10 -23.48 -5.50
C ILE A 278 -11.28 -24.52 -6.62
N TRP A 279 -10.85 -25.76 -6.39
CA TRP A 279 -10.93 -26.81 -7.39
C TRP A 279 -10.96 -28.18 -6.71
N GLU A 280 -11.80 -29.06 -7.22
CA GLU A 280 -11.79 -30.48 -6.92
C GLU A 280 -11.85 -31.25 -8.23
N ARG A 281 -11.13 -32.36 -8.32
CA ARG A 281 -11.23 -33.27 -9.44
C ARG A 281 -12.64 -33.83 -9.47
N MET A 282 -13.38 -33.53 -10.54
CA MET A 282 -14.62 -34.22 -10.85
C MET A 282 -14.32 -35.72 -10.86
N ALA A 283 -14.91 -36.46 -9.92
CA ALA A 283 -14.84 -37.91 -9.94
C ALA A 283 -15.33 -38.34 -11.33
N SER A 284 -14.45 -38.94 -12.12
CA SER A 284 -14.85 -39.53 -13.38
C SER A 284 -15.93 -40.54 -13.04
N GLU A 285 -17.14 -40.31 -13.51
CA GLU A 285 -18.22 -41.29 -13.46
C GLU A 285 -17.64 -42.60 -13.98
N PRO A 286 -17.70 -43.72 -13.22
CA PRO A 286 -17.08 -44.95 -13.63
C PRO A 286 -17.66 -45.32 -14.99
N ALA A 287 -16.78 -45.39 -15.99
CA ALA A 287 -17.11 -45.81 -17.33
C ALA A 287 -17.98 -47.06 -17.25
N ALA A 288 -19.21 -46.94 -17.75
CA ALA A 288 -20.16 -48.05 -17.79
C ALA A 288 -19.46 -49.29 -18.38
N PRO A 289 -19.52 -50.45 -17.72
CA PRO A 289 -18.85 -51.64 -18.20
C PRO A 289 -19.53 -52.14 -19.48
N GLY A 290 -18.82 -52.00 -20.60
CA GLY A 290 -18.81 -52.96 -21.70
C GLY A 290 -20.05 -53.03 -22.60
N GLU A 291 -20.00 -52.35 -23.73
CA GLU A 291 -20.52 -52.93 -24.99
C GLU A 291 -19.35 -53.37 -25.85
N ALA A 292 -18.72 -54.47 -25.45
CA ALA A 292 -17.97 -55.33 -26.35
C ALA A 292 -18.79 -56.60 -26.58
N GLY A 293 -19.47 -56.63 -27.73
CA GLY A 293 -19.68 -57.84 -28.54
C GLY A 293 -20.60 -58.95 -28.01
N ALA A 294 -21.77 -59.06 -28.64
CA ALA A 294 -22.43 -60.33 -29.01
C ALA A 294 -23.52 -59.99 -30.05
N ALA A 295 -23.73 -60.69 -31.16
CA ALA A 295 -23.07 -61.83 -31.78
C ALA A 295 -23.70 -62.03 -33.18
N ALA A 296 -22.99 -62.80 -34.02
CA ALA A 296 -23.49 -63.71 -35.06
C ALA A 296 -24.20 -63.14 -36.30
#